data_AF-A0A960E2K5-F1
#
_entry.id   AF-A0A960E2K5-F1
#
_cell.length_a   1.000
_cell.length_b   1.000
_cell.length_c   1.000
_cell.angle_alpha   90.00
_cell.angle_beta   90.00
_cell.angle_gamma   90.00
#
_symmetry.space_group_name_H-M   'P 1'
#
loop_
_entity.id
_entity.type
_entity.pdbx_description
1 polymer ?
#
loop_
_entity_poly.entity_id
_entity_poly.type
_entity_poly.pdbx_seq_one_letter_code
_entity_poly.pdbx_strand_id
1 'polypeptide(L)'
;MTYSILPAADDALASTADLAVAVDHLRRAVVEGAGPSGHRDEVLAFVADHDDAAHRTNPEAHLTGSALVVDPSRGRTLLMLHR
;
A
#
# COMPACT_ATOMS: atom_id res chain seq x y z
N MET A 1 -17.02 9.43 0.87
CA MET A 1 -15.78 8.71 1.22
C MET A 1 -15.69 8.66 2.73
N THR A 2 -15.89 7.49 3.33
CA THR A 2 -15.81 7.27 4.78
C THR A 2 -14.42 6.75 5.11
N TYR A 3 -13.74 7.34 6.10
CA TYR A 3 -12.47 6.85 6.61
C TYR A 3 -12.62 6.53 8.11
N SER A 4 -11.83 5.57 8.58
CA SER A 4 -11.72 5.26 10.01
C SER A 4 -10.37 5.74 10.49
N ILE A 5 -10.33 6.44 11.63
CA ILE A 5 -9.09 6.85 12.28
C ILE A 5 -8.63 5.69 13.16
N LEU A 6 -7.44 5.16 12.90
CA LEU A 6 -6.81 4.16 13.75
C LEU A 6 -5.99 4.88 14.84
N PRO A 7 -6.12 4.51 16.13
CA PRO A 7 -5.22 5.01 17.16
C PRO A 7 -3.79 4.54 16.91
N ALA A 8 -2.79 5.28 17.42
CA ALA A 8 -1.38 4.95 17.18
C ALA A 8 -0.96 3.55 17.70
N ALA A 9 -1.68 3.00 18.67
CA ALA A 9 -1.45 1.67 19.24
C ALA A 9 -2.42 0.60 18.67
N ASP A 10 -3.08 0.87 17.55
CA ASP A 10 -3.96 -0.11 16.90
C ASP A 10 -3.15 -1.30 16.37
N ASP A 11 -3.60 -2.52 16.64
CA ASP A 11 -2.94 -3.74 16.18
C ASP A 11 -2.89 -3.84 14.64
N ALA A 12 -3.81 -3.19 13.92
CA ALA A 12 -3.77 -3.11 12.47
C ALA A 12 -2.58 -2.29 11.92
N LEU A 13 -1.88 -1.54 12.79
CA LEU A 13 -0.65 -0.82 12.46
C LEU A 13 0.62 -1.62 12.80
N ALA A 14 0.49 -2.82 13.37
CA ALA A 14 1.62 -3.65 13.71
C ALA A 14 2.43 -4.03 12.46
N SER A 15 3.77 -3.88 12.55
CA SER A 15 4.66 -4.30 11.47
C SER A 15 4.71 -5.83 11.38
N THR A 16 4.69 -6.34 10.16
CA THR A 16 4.76 -7.78 9.86
C THR A 16 5.55 -8.02 8.59
N ALA A 17 6.23 -9.17 8.52
CA ALA A 17 6.88 -9.68 7.31
C ALA A 17 5.97 -10.63 6.51
N ASP A 18 4.74 -10.88 6.98
CA ASP A 18 3.80 -11.75 6.30
C ASP A 18 3.24 -11.10 5.02
N LEU A 19 3.67 -11.61 3.87
CA LEU A 19 3.24 -11.15 2.55
C LEU A 19 1.72 -11.27 2.35
N ALA A 20 1.05 -12.19 3.03
CA ALA A 20 -0.40 -12.35 2.95
C ALA A 20 -1.15 -11.10 3.44
N VAL A 21 -0.56 -10.35 4.37
CA VAL A 21 -1.14 -9.09 4.86
C VAL A 21 -1.13 -8.03 3.75
N ALA A 22 -0.05 -7.92 2.98
CA ALA A 22 0.01 -7.03 1.84
C ALA A 22 -1.01 -7.44 0.75
N VAL A 23 -1.17 -8.74 0.51
CA VAL A 23 -2.17 -9.26 -0.44
C VAL A 23 -3.60 -8.93 0.00
N ASP A 24 -3.93 -9.05 1.29
CA ASP A 24 -5.26 -8.64 1.80
C ASP A 24 -5.50 -7.15 1.55
N HIS A 25 -4.53 -6.29 1.85
CA HIS A 25 -4.64 -4.86 1.59
C HIS A 25 -4.85 -4.54 0.10
N LEU A 26 -4.09 -5.18 -0.80
CA LEU A 26 -4.26 -5.00 -2.24
C LEU A 26 -5.65 -5.43 -2.71
N ARG A 27 -6.16 -6.57 -2.24
CA ARG A 27 -7.50 -7.08 -2.61
C ARG A 27 -8.63 -6.19 -2.10
N ARG A 28 -8.48 -5.63 -0.90
CA ARG A 28 -9.48 -4.75 -0.28
C ARG A 28 -9.46 -3.33 -0.80
N ALA A 29 -8.40 -2.93 -1.50
CA ALA A 29 -8.28 -1.60 -2.07
C ALA A 29 -9.43 -1.34 -3.06
N VAL A 30 -10.25 -0.34 -2.74
CA VAL A 30 -11.28 0.17 -3.65
C VAL A 30 -10.58 1.08 -4.66
N VAL A 31 -10.38 0.53 -5.86
CA VAL A 31 -9.81 1.24 -7.00
C VAL A 31 -10.88 1.40 -8.07
N GLU A 32 -11.04 2.60 -8.59
CA GLU A 32 -12.02 2.91 -9.63
C GLU A 32 -11.32 3.16 -10.97
N GLY A 33 -11.92 2.62 -12.04
CA GLY A 33 -11.38 2.74 -13.40
C GLY A 33 -10.50 1.57 -13.83
N ALA A 34 -10.43 1.37 -15.15
CA ALA A 34 -9.76 0.21 -15.76
C ALA A 34 -8.25 0.20 -15.51
N GLY A 35 -7.59 1.36 -15.52
CA GLY A 35 -6.14 1.47 -15.29
C GLY A 35 -5.73 1.01 -13.89
N PRO A 36 -6.24 1.65 -12.81
CA PRO A 36 -5.93 1.25 -11.44
C PRO A 36 -6.29 -0.21 -11.11
N SER A 37 -7.41 -0.71 -11.66
CA SER A 37 -7.83 -2.10 -11.46
C SER A 37 -6.86 -3.07 -12.14
N GLY A 38 -6.50 -2.83 -13.40
CA GLY A 38 -5.52 -3.66 -14.12
C GLY A 38 -4.16 -3.66 -13.44
N HIS A 39 -3.69 -2.49 -12.96
CA HIS A 39 -2.43 -2.42 -12.25
C HIS A 39 -2.43 -3.20 -10.93
N ARG A 40 -3.53 -3.15 -10.16
CA ARG A 40 -3.67 -3.99 -8.96
C ARG A 40 -3.57 -5.48 -9.32
N ASP A 41 -4.22 -5.89 -10.41
CA ASP A 41 -4.25 -7.29 -10.82
C ASP A 41 -2.85 -7.76 -11.29
N GLU A 42 -2.08 -6.90 -11.97
CA GLU A 42 -0.66 -7.14 -12.31
C GLU A 42 0.21 -7.30 -11.05
N VAL A 43 0.03 -6.43 -10.05
CA VAL A 43 0.76 -6.53 -8.77
C VAL A 43 0.40 -7.82 -8.04
N LEU A 44 -0.88 -8.21 -8.02
CA LEU A 44 -1.33 -9.46 -7.40
C LEU A 44 -0.76 -10.69 -8.12
N ALA A 45 -0.64 -10.65 -9.45
CA ALA A 45 0.02 -11.72 -10.21
C ALA A 45 1.52 -11.81 -9.86
N PHE A 46 2.22 -10.68 -9.83
CA PHE A 46 3.63 -10.63 -9.43
C PHE A 46 3.86 -11.22 -8.04
N VAL A 47 3.03 -10.84 -7.05
CA VAL A 47 3.13 -11.33 -5.67
C VAL A 47 2.81 -12.83 -5.57
N ALA A 48 1.94 -13.36 -6.43
CA ALA A 48 1.63 -14.79 -6.45
C ALA A 48 2.80 -15.64 -6.96
N ASP A 49 3.65 -15.08 -7.83
CA ASP A 49 4.81 -15.75 -8.40
C ASP A 49 6.11 -15.52 -7.59
N HIS A 50 6.10 -14.59 -6.63
CA HIS A 50 7.29 -14.18 -5.87
C HIS A 50 7.02 -14.08 -4.36
N ASP A 51 7.45 -15.12 -3.62
CA ASP A 51 7.36 -15.15 -2.15
C ASP A 51 8.21 -14.05 -1.47
N ASP A 52 9.20 -13.51 -2.17
CA ASP A 52 10.07 -12.42 -1.71
C ASP A 52 9.66 -11.05 -2.27
N ALA A 53 8.44 -10.91 -2.82
CA ALA A 53 7.95 -9.67 -3.42
C ALA A 53 7.98 -8.45 -2.48
N ALA A 54 8.00 -8.64 -1.15
CA ALA A 54 8.13 -7.53 -0.19
C ALA A 54 9.58 -7.14 0.11
N HIS A 55 10.56 -7.90 -0.38
CA HIS A 55 11.96 -7.73 -0.01
C HIS A 55 12.69 -6.92 -1.08
N ARG A 56 13.39 -5.87 -0.65
CA ARG A 56 14.20 -5.03 -1.55
C ARG A 56 15.30 -5.80 -2.31
N THR A 57 15.62 -7.02 -1.87
CA THR A 57 16.59 -7.90 -2.53
C THR A 57 16.00 -8.65 -3.73
N ASN A 58 14.68 -8.65 -3.93
CA ASN A 58 14.10 -9.23 -5.14
C ASN A 58 14.65 -8.47 -6.37
N PRO A 59 15.25 -9.17 -7.33
CA PRO A 59 15.96 -8.56 -8.44
C PRO A 59 15.05 -7.98 -9.53
N GLU A 60 13.79 -8.42 -9.59
CA GLU A 60 12.82 -7.99 -10.59
C GLU A 60 12.04 -6.76 -10.10
N ALA A 61 11.38 -6.85 -8.95
CA ALA A 61 10.64 -5.76 -8.33
C ALA A 61 10.37 -6.02 -6.84
N HIS A 62 9.98 -5.00 -6.09
CA HIS A 62 9.47 -5.19 -4.73
C HIS A 62 8.33 -4.23 -4.40
N LEU A 63 7.45 -4.64 -3.51
CA LEU A 63 6.37 -3.83 -2.98
C LEU A 63 6.93 -2.60 -2.27
N THR A 64 6.31 -1.46 -2.53
CA THR A 64 6.56 -0.22 -1.80
C THR A 64 5.26 0.30 -1.23
N GLY A 65 5.35 0.97 -0.08
CA GLY A 65 4.23 1.65 0.57
C GLY A 65 4.50 3.14 0.63
N SER A 66 3.45 3.95 0.51
CA SER A 66 3.51 5.40 0.70
C SER A 66 2.37 5.86 1.60
N ALA A 67 2.61 6.93 2.35
CA ALA A 67 1.60 7.57 3.17
C ALA A 67 1.28 8.95 2.60
N LEU A 68 -0.01 9.23 2.35
CA LEU A 68 -0.48 10.56 2.01
C LEU A 68 -0.77 11.33 3.30
N VAL A 69 0.16 12.21 3.71
CA VAL A 69 -0.02 13.03 4.91
C VAL A 69 -0.86 14.26 4.55
N VAL A 70 -2.06 14.35 5.14
CA VAL A 70 -3.03 15.43 4.89
C VAL A 70 -3.26 16.30 6.13
N ASP A 71 -3.38 17.61 5.95
CA ASP A 71 -3.96 18.54 6.93
C ASP A 71 -5.46 18.66 6.65
N PRO A 72 -6.32 18.01 7.46
CA PRO A 72 -7.76 17.99 7.21
C PRO A 72 -8.41 19.36 7.41
N SER A 73 -7.79 20.26 8.19
CA SER A 73 -8.34 21.60 8.44
C SER A 73 -8.10 22.57 7.30
N ARG A 74 -7.09 22.31 6.46
CA ARG A 74 -6.65 23.22 5.39
C ARG A 74 -6.69 22.61 3.99
N GLY A 75 -7.01 21.33 3.86
CA GLY A 75 -7.05 20.62 2.57
C GLY A 75 -5.69 20.59 1.88
N ARG A 76 -4.60 20.42 2.65
CA ARG A 76 -3.23 20.42 2.13
C ARG A 76 -2.60 19.04 2.30
N THR A 77 -1.67 18.70 1.41
CA THR A 77 -0.86 17.49 1.50
C THR A 77 0.60 17.87 1.68
N LEU A 78 1.32 17.14 2.54
CA LEU A 78 2.78 17.29 2.66
C LEU A 78 3.46 16.65 1.46
N LEU A 79 4.29 17.43 0.77
CA LEU A 79 5.23 16.94 -0.23
C LEU A 79 6.65 17.15 0.28
N MET A 80 7.48 16.13 0.15
CA MET A 80 8.91 16.23 0.47
C MET A 80 9.69 16.42 -0.83
N LEU A 81 10.47 17.50 -0.91
CA LEU A 81 11.45 17.66 -1.98
C LEU A 81 12.64 16.74 -1.68
N HIS A 82 12.78 15.67 -2.47
CA HIS A 82 13.98 14.85 -2.46
C HIS A 82 15.03 15.47 -3.38
N ARG A 83 16.31 15.37 -3.00
CA ARG A 83 17.46 15.73 -3.85
C ARG A 83 18.07 14.50 -4.49
#